data_AF-X0T517-F1
#
_entry.id   AF-X0T517-F1
#
_cell.length_a   1.000
_cell.length_b   1.000
_cell.length_c   1.000
_cell.angle_alpha   90.00
_cell.angle_beta   90.00
_cell.angle_gamma   90.00
#
_symmetry.space_group_name_H-M   'P 1'
#
loop_
_entity.id
_entity.type
_entity.pdbx_description
1 polymer ?
#
loop_
_entity_poly.entity_id
_entity_poly.type
_entity_poly.pdbx_seq_one_letter_code
_entity_poly.pdbx_strand_id
1 'polypeptide(L)' 'MKRYEQIPHTADIAIRVYGKDLKELFINAAYGMFDIIADLEGLKSSVSMDVNLKAPSKEE' A
#
# COMPACT_ATOMS: atom_id res chain seq x y z
N MET A 1 3.75 -10.00 -11.09
CA MET A 1 3.64 -10.54 -9.72
C MET A 1 2.50 -9.83 -9.01
N LYS A 2 1.76 -10.52 -8.14
CA LYS A 2 0.64 -9.93 -7.39
C LYS A 2 1.19 -8.94 -6.35
N ARG A 3 0.64 -7.71 -6.27
CA ARG A 3 1.09 -6.68 -5.32
C ARG A 3 0.51 -6.87 -3.93
N TYR A 4 -0.78 -7.20 -3.87
CA TYR A 4 -1.50 -7.50 -2.63
C TYR A 4 -2.70 -8.41 -2.90
N GLU A 5 -3.30 -8.92 -1.84
CA GLU A 5 -4.61 -9.57 -1.87
C GLU A 5 -5.46 -9.18 -0.66
N GLN A 6 -6.76 -9.01 -0.86
CA GLN A 6 -7.68 -8.89 0.26
C GLN A 6 -7.88 -10.25 0.92
N ILE A 7 -7.89 -10.27 2.24
CA ILE A 7 -8.18 -11.46 3.05
C ILE A 7 -9.48 -11.24 3.84
N PRO A 8 -10.25 -12.32 4.13
CA PRO A 8 -11.51 -12.18 4.86
C PRO A 8 -11.30 -11.53 6.23
N HIS A 9 -12.06 -10.47 6.50
CA HIS A 9 -12.10 -9.79 7.77
C HIS A 9 -13.51 -9.19 7.97
N THR A 10 -14.05 -9.32 9.17
CA THR A 10 -15.51 -9.20 9.41
C THR A 10 -16.03 -7.77 9.55
N ALA A 11 -15.14 -6.79 9.80
CA ALA A 11 -15.51 -5.40 10.02
C ALA A 11 -14.70 -4.45 9.14
N ASP A 12 -13.37 -4.58 9.19
CA ASP A 12 -12.45 -3.80 8.36
C ASP A 12 -12.02 -4.55 7.10
N ILE A 13 -11.33 -3.85 6.20
CA ILE A 13 -10.63 -4.45 5.07
C ILE A 13 -9.22 -4.81 5.52
N ALA A 14 -8.83 -6.07 5.31
CA ALA A 14 -7.47 -6.54 5.54
C ALA A 14 -6.81 -6.93 4.21
N ILE A 15 -5.56 -6.53 4.03
CA ILE A 15 -4.75 -6.93 2.87
C ILE A 15 -3.47 -7.62 3.30
N ARG A 16 -3.10 -8.65 2.54
CA ARG A 16 -1.76 -9.22 2.56
C ARG A 16 -0.99 -8.62 1.39
N VAL A 17 0.14 -7.99 1.69
CA VAL A 17 0.98 -7.28 0.74
C VAL A 17 2.26 -8.07 0.47
N TYR A 18 2.77 -8.00 -0.75
CA TYR A 18 3.98 -8.68 -1.18
C TYR A 18 5.03 -7.70 -1.72
N GLY A 19 6.30 -8.02 -1.53
CA GLY A 19 7.43 -7.29 -2.11
C GLY A 19 8.69 -8.15 -2.02
N LYS A 20 9.63 -7.96 -2.94
CA LYS A 20 10.93 -8.68 -2.94
C LYS A 20 11.86 -8.19 -1.84
N ASP A 21 11.63 -6.98 -1.35
CA ASP A 21 12.36 -6.31 -0.29
C ASP A 21 11.40 -5.42 0.51
N LEU A 22 11.89 -4.86 1.62
CA LEU A 22 11.08 -4.04 2.52
C LEU A 22 10.57 -2.76 1.83
N LYS A 23 11.37 -2.17 0.93
CA LYS A 23 10.99 -0.95 0.21
C LYS A 23 9.80 -1.22 -0.72
N GLU A 24 9.87 -2.30 -1.49
CA GLU A 24 8.77 -2.71 -2.37
C GLU A 24 7.52 -3.10 -1.57
N LEU A 25 7.69 -3.73 -0.40
CA LEU A 25 6.58 -4.08 0.49
C LEU A 25 5.79 -2.83 0.91
N PHE A 26 6.46 -1.77 1.38
CA PHE A 26 5.79 -0.52 1.76
C PHE A 26 5.13 0.20 0.58
N ILE A 27 5.78 0.21 -0.59
CA ILE A 27 5.20 0.80 -1.81
C ILE A 27 3.92 0.06 -2.20
N ASN A 28 3.93 -1.27 -2.18
CA ASN A 28 2.76 -2.07 -2.50
C ASN A 28 1.66 -1.97 -1.43
N ALA A 29 2.01 -1.70 -0.18
CA ALA A 29 1.04 -1.47 0.89
C ALA A 29 0.30 -0.15 0.69
N ALA A 30 1.04 0.93 0.40
CA ALA A 30 0.45 2.22 0.04
C ALA A 30 -0.43 2.10 -1.21
N TYR A 31 0.06 1.39 -2.25
CA TYR A 31 -0.73 1.13 -3.44
C TYR A 31 -2.04 0.40 -3.13
N GLY A 32 -1.98 -0.69 -2.35
CA GLY A 32 -3.18 -1.46 -1.97
C GLY A 32 -4.18 -0.62 -1.19
N MET A 33 -3.73 0.25 -0.28
CA MET A 33 -4.61 1.19 0.43
C MET A 33 -5.35 2.13 -0.53
N PHE A 34 -4.63 2.76 -1.46
CA PHE A 34 -5.26 3.68 -2.43
C PHE A 34 -6.19 2.97 -3.41
N ASP A 35 -5.81 1.79 -3.88
CA ASP A 35 -6.60 0.95 -4.80
C ASP A 35 -7.90 0.44 -4.16
N ILE A 36 -7.90 0.24 -2.83
CA ILE A 36 -9.13 -0.04 -2.07
C ILE A 36 -10.06 1.18 -2.00
N ILE A 37 -9.49 2.38 -1.88
CA ILE A 37 -10.26 3.62 -1.72
C ILE A 37 -10.87 4.05 -3.07
N ALA A 38 -10.13 3.90 -4.17
CA ALA A 38 -10.57 4.31 -5.49
C ALA A 38 -9.88 3.50 -6.59
N ASP A 39 -10.56 3.38 -7.73
CA ASP A 39 -9.96 2.84 -8.95
C ASP A 39 -8.80 3.75 -9.40
N LEU A 40 -7.61 3.17 -9.49
CA LEU A 40 -6.39 3.87 -9.89
C LEU A 40 -6.12 3.75 -11.40
N GLU A 41 -6.92 2.99 -12.15
CA GLU A 41 -6.72 2.80 -13.58
C GLU A 41 -6.90 4.13 -14.35
N GLY A 42 -5.91 4.47 -15.18
CA GLY A 42 -5.96 5.69 -16.01
C GLY A 42 -5.72 7.02 -15.27
N LEU A 43 -5.48 7.00 -13.95
CA LEU A 43 -5.15 8.19 -13.18
C LEU A 43 -3.78 8.76 -13.57
N LYS A 44 -3.73 10.09 -13.77
CA LYS A 44 -2.49 10.83 -14.01
C LYS A 44 -2.08 11.59 -12.77
N SER A 45 -0.82 11.47 -12.38
CA SER A 45 -0.25 12.26 -11.30
C SER A 45 -0.20 13.73 -11.69
N SER A 46 -0.96 14.58 -10.99
CA SER A 46 -0.90 16.05 -11.12
C SER A 46 -0.04 16.70 -10.04
N VAL A 47 0.16 16.01 -8.91
CA VAL A 47 0.90 16.48 -7.74
C VAL A 47 1.77 15.34 -7.21
N SER A 48 2.95 15.70 -6.69
CA SER A 48 3.84 14.80 -5.97
C SER A 48 4.20 15.43 -4.63
N MET A 49 4.25 14.64 -3.57
CA MET A 49 4.65 15.07 -2.23
C MET A 49 5.68 14.09 -1.67
N ASP A 50 6.77 14.62 -1.11
CA ASP A 50 7.78 13.81 -0.44
C ASP A 50 7.39 13.59 1.01
N VAL A 51 7.44 12.33 1.46
CA VAL A 51 7.17 11.93 2.84
C VAL A 51 8.44 11.34 3.43
N ASN A 52 8.89 11.90 4.56
CA ASN A 52 10.03 11.42 5.32
C ASN A 52 9.61 11.15 6.76
N LEU A 53 9.94 9.98 7.29
CA LEU A 53 9.62 9.60 8.67
C LEU A 53 10.75 8.79 9.30
N LYS A 54 10.77 8.75 10.62
CA LYS A 54 11.60 7.86 11.42
C LYS A 54 10.71 7.22 12.48
N ALA A 55 10.87 5.92 12.65
CA ALA A 55 10.15 5.11 13.61
C ALA A 55 11.10 4.19 14.37
N PRO A 56 10.73 3.71 15.57
CA PRO A 56 11.57 2.82 16.36
C PRO A 56 11.57 1.37 15.83
N SER A 57 10.63 0.99 14.97
CA SER A 57 10.51 -0.35 14.39
C SER A 57 10.04 -0.28 12.92
N LYS A 58 9.69 -1.43 12.32
CA LYS A 58 9.13 -1.49 10.96
C LYS A 58 7.61 -1.37 10.98
N GLU A 59 7.00 -1.69 12.11
CA GLU A 59 5.57 -1.71 12.32
C GLU A 59 5.02 -0.34 12.71
N GLU A 60 5.84 0.47 13.38
CA GLU A 60 5.58 1.87 13.76
C GLU A 60 6.07 2.85 12.68
#